data_AF-A0AAE2Y101-F1
#
_entry.id   AF-A0AAE2Y101-F1
#
_cell.length_a   1.000
_cell.length_b   1.000
_cell.length_c   1.000
_cell.angle_alpha   90.00
_cell.angle_beta   90.00
_cell.angle_gamma   90.00
#
_symmetry.space_group_name_H-M   'P 1'
#
loop_
_entity.id
_entity.type
_entity.pdbx_description
1 polymer ?
#
loop_
_entity_poly.entity_id
_entity_poly.type
_entity_poly.pdbx_seq_one_letter_code
_entity_poly.pdbx_strand_id
1 'polypeptide(L)'
;MEIKEFQQLMRDLYFKNDEKRGKLGNFAWLVSEIGELARVLKTEDKEKIKEEFADVFAWLASLANVLNIDLEEAVQTKYPGKCPRCNNNPCKCQFTF
;
A
#
# COMPACT_ATOMS: atom_id res chain seq x y z
N MET A 1 13.80 5.49 -3.64
CA MET A 1 13.06 4.51 -4.44
C MET A 1 11.70 5.11 -4.70
N GLU A 2 11.34 5.26 -5.97
CA GLU A 2 10.01 5.70 -6.39
C GLU A 2 8.97 4.58 -6.21
N ILE A 3 7.68 4.91 -6.26
CA ILE A 3 6.60 3.91 -6.10
C ILE A 3 6.72 2.84 -7.18
N LYS A 4 6.98 3.25 -8.43
CA LYS A 4 7.12 2.33 -9.55
C LYS A 4 8.32 1.39 -9.39
N GLU A 5 9.45 1.91 -8.88
CA GLU A 5 10.64 1.10 -8.61
C GLU A 5 10.37 0.05 -7.53
N PHE A 6 9.68 0.43 -6.45
CA PHE A 6 9.30 -0.50 -5.39
C PHE A 6 8.30 -1.56 -5.87
N GLN A 7 7.30 -1.16 -6.66
CA GLN A 7 6.35 -2.10 -7.24
C GLN A 7 7.04 -3.12 -8.15
N GLN A 8 8.01 -2.68 -8.95
CA GLN A 8 8.81 -3.56 -9.80
C GLN A 8 9.66 -4.52 -8.96
N LEU A 9 10.28 -4.06 -7.87
CA LEU A 9 11.01 -4.92 -6.94
C LEU A 9 10.12 -6.04 -6.39
N MET A 10 8.89 -5.72 -5.94
CA MET A 10 7.96 -6.74 -5.45
C MET A 10 7.56 -7.72 -6.56
N ARG A 11 7.44 -7.24 -7.80
CA ARG A 11 7.17 -8.08 -8.96
C ARG A 11 8.31 -9.07 -9.18
N ASP A 12 9.54 -8.59 -9.19
CA ASP A 12 10.73 -9.40 -9.45
C ASP A 12 10.95 -10.46 -8.38
N LEU A 13 10.67 -10.13 -7.11
CA LEU A 13 10.83 -11.05 -5.98
C LEU A 13 9.70 -12.09 -5.89
N TYR A 14 8.45 -11.67 -6.04
CA TYR A 14 7.30 -12.47 -5.55
C TYR A 14 6.27 -12.84 -6.62
N PHE A 15 6.28 -12.21 -7.79
CA PHE A 15 5.16 -12.33 -8.75
C PHE A 15 4.84 -13.76 -9.16
N LYS A 16 5.84 -14.64 -9.32
CA LYS A 16 5.61 -16.05 -9.67
C LYS A 16 4.72 -16.78 -8.66
N ASN A 17 4.87 -16.48 -7.37
CA ASN A 17 4.04 -17.08 -6.33
C ASN A 17 2.74 -16.31 -6.16
N ASP A 18 2.78 -15.00 -6.29
CA ASP A 18 1.61 -14.14 -6.17
C ASP A 18 0.59 -14.41 -7.28
N GLU A 19 1.04 -14.63 -8.52
CA GLU A 19 0.19 -15.02 -9.65
C GLU A 19 -0.53 -16.35 -9.38
N LYS A 20 0.18 -17.35 -8.87
CA LYS A 20 -0.40 -18.64 -8.48
C LYS A 20 -1.41 -18.51 -7.35
N ARG A 21 -1.13 -17.64 -6.37
CA ARG A 21 -2.01 -17.39 -5.22
C ARG A 21 -3.28 -16.64 -5.63
N GLY A 22 -3.20 -15.87 -6.72
CA GLY A 22 -4.32 -15.14 -7.31
C GLY A 22 -4.80 -13.95 -6.47
N LYS A 23 -5.73 -13.16 -7.05
CA LYS A 23 -6.23 -11.90 -6.47
C LYS A 23 -6.68 -12.06 -5.01
N LEU A 24 -7.57 -12.99 -4.73
CA LEU A 24 -8.17 -13.13 -3.39
C LEU A 24 -7.16 -13.60 -2.36
N GLY A 25 -6.21 -14.46 -2.74
CA GLY A 25 -5.16 -14.91 -1.83
C GLY A 25 -4.16 -13.81 -1.49
N ASN A 26 -3.78 -12.97 -2.46
CA ASN A 26 -2.94 -11.78 -2.19
C ASN A 26 -3.69 -10.75 -1.33
N PHE A 27 -4.98 -10.55 -1.58
CA PHE A 27 -5.80 -9.67 -0.74
C PHE A 27 -5.91 -10.19 0.70
N ALA A 28 -6.03 -11.50 0.90
CA ALA A 28 -6.04 -12.09 2.24
C ALA A 28 -4.73 -11.84 3.01
N TRP A 29 -3.57 -11.95 2.34
CA TRP A 29 -2.27 -11.60 2.94
C TRP A 29 -2.18 -10.10 3.27
N LEU A 30 -2.61 -9.21 2.37
CA LEU A 30 -2.68 -7.78 2.67
C LEU A 30 -3.53 -7.49 3.92
N VAL A 31 -4.67 -8.16 4.07
CA VAL A 31 -5.52 -8.01 5.26
C VAL A 31 -4.83 -8.55 6.51
N SER A 32 -4.04 -9.63 6.39
CA SER A 32 -3.23 -10.16 7.50
C SER A 32 -2.23 -9.13 8.01
N GLU A 33 -1.48 -8.48 7.11
CA GLU A 33 -0.50 -7.44 7.53
C GLU A 33 -1.17 -6.20 8.11
N ILE A 34 -2.37 -5.84 7.63
CA ILE A 34 -3.15 -4.78 8.28
C ILE A 34 -3.51 -5.18 9.72
N GLY A 35 -3.78 -6.46 9.97
CA GLY A 35 -4.01 -7.00 11.31
C GLY A 35 -2.78 -6.94 12.21
N GLU A 36 -1.61 -7.28 11.69
CA GLU A 36 -0.33 -7.17 12.40
C GLU A 36 0.03 -5.72 12.70
N LEU A 37 -0.13 -4.81 11.72
CA LEU A 37 -0.03 -3.37 11.93
C LEU A 37 -0.96 -2.90 13.07
N ALA A 38 -2.23 -3.32 13.05
CA ALA A 38 -3.19 -2.97 14.10
C ALA A 38 -2.78 -3.51 15.48
N ARG A 39 -2.08 -4.65 15.55
CA ARG A 39 -1.56 -5.22 16.79
C ARG A 39 -0.42 -4.37 17.35
N VAL A 40 0.55 -3.99 16.52
CA VAL A 40 1.74 -3.23 16.98
C VAL A 40 1.43 -1.76 17.26
N LEU A 41 0.39 -1.18 16.63
CA LEU A 41 -0.06 0.19 16.90
C LEU A 41 -0.54 0.42 18.34
N LYS A 42 -0.86 -0.66 19.08
CA LYS A 42 -1.19 -0.57 20.52
C LYS A 42 0.04 -0.44 21.42
N THR A 43 1.24 -0.48 20.84
CA THR A 43 2.52 -0.39 21.53
C THR A 43 3.23 0.92 21.18
N GLU A 44 4.28 1.26 21.92
CA GLU A 44 5.17 2.39 21.58
C GLU A 44 6.42 1.95 20.77
N ASP A 45 6.45 0.70 20.28
CA ASP A 45 7.58 0.13 19.54
C ASP A 45 7.59 0.63 18.10
N LYS A 46 8.26 1.77 17.89
CA LYS A 46 8.38 2.42 16.58
C LYS A 46 9.06 1.55 15.52
N GLU A 47 9.96 0.65 15.91
CA GLU A 47 10.66 -0.18 14.92
C GLU A 47 9.71 -1.24 14.37
N LYS A 48 8.95 -1.91 15.24
CA LYS A 48 7.89 -2.84 14.77
C LYS A 48 6.83 -2.13 13.95
N ILE A 49 6.40 -0.94 14.36
CA ILE A 49 5.41 -0.17 13.59
C ILE A 49 5.93 0.11 12.18
N LYS A 50 7.20 0.50 12.01
CA LYS A 50 7.81 0.72 10.69
C LYS A 50 7.84 -0.55 9.83
N GLU A 51 8.18 -1.69 10.44
CA GLU A 51 8.21 -3.00 9.78
C GLU A 51 6.82 -3.33 9.19
N GLU A 52 5.78 -3.26 10.01
CA GLU A 52 4.41 -3.57 9.57
C GLU A 52 3.89 -2.57 8.51
N PHE A 53 4.30 -1.29 8.56
CA PHE A 53 4.00 -0.33 7.48
C PHE A 53 4.64 -0.74 6.16
N ALA A 54 5.87 -1.27 6.20
CA ALA A 54 6.57 -1.75 5.01
C ALA A 54 5.88 -3.00 4.45
N ASP A 55 5.46 -3.93 5.32
CA ASP A 55 4.78 -5.16 4.91
C ASP A 55 3.41 -4.89 4.27
N VAL A 56 2.61 -3.98 4.86
CA VAL A 56 1.35 -3.54 4.23
C VAL A 56 1.60 -2.95 2.84
N PHE A 57 2.66 -2.14 2.68
CA PHE A 57 2.99 -1.55 1.38
C PHE A 57 3.50 -2.60 0.37
N ALA A 58 4.31 -3.56 0.81
CA ALA A 58 4.79 -4.67 -0.01
C ALA A 58 3.62 -5.51 -0.57
N TRP A 59 2.68 -5.89 0.30
CA TRP A 59 1.52 -6.68 -0.12
C TRP A 59 0.52 -5.92 -0.97
N LEU A 60 0.40 -4.59 -0.78
CA LEU A 60 -0.37 -3.73 -1.69
C LEU A 60 0.25 -3.73 -3.09
N ALA A 61 1.58 -3.61 -3.20
CA ALA A 61 2.29 -3.67 -4.46
C ALA A 61 2.21 -5.06 -5.13
N SER A 62 2.34 -6.15 -4.37
CA SER A 62 2.11 -7.51 -4.87
C SER A 62 0.69 -7.70 -5.42
N LEU A 63 -0.34 -7.22 -4.70
CA LEU A 63 -1.72 -7.26 -5.19
C LEU A 63 -1.91 -6.43 -6.46
N ALA A 64 -1.32 -5.23 -6.54
CA ALA A 64 -1.36 -4.39 -7.73
C ALA A 64 -0.69 -5.07 -8.93
N ASN A 65 0.43 -5.75 -8.72
CA ASN A 65 1.11 -6.54 -9.76
C ASN A 65 0.23 -7.66 -10.33
N VAL A 66 -0.47 -8.40 -9.46
CA VAL A 66 -1.41 -9.46 -9.87
C VAL A 66 -2.61 -8.90 -10.62
N LEU A 67 -3.05 -7.68 -10.29
CA LEU A 67 -4.15 -6.99 -10.95
C LEU A 67 -3.73 -6.17 -12.18
N ASN A 68 -2.43 -6.13 -12.49
CA ASN A 68 -1.85 -5.31 -13.54
C ASN A 68 -2.22 -3.81 -13.43
N ILE A 69 -2.10 -3.26 -12.21
CA ILE A 69 -2.34 -1.85 -11.88
C ILE A 69 -0.99 -1.16 -11.65
N ASP A 70 -0.73 -0.03 -12.31
CA ASP A 70 0.42 0.84 -11.99
C ASP A 70 0.05 1.72 -10.78
N LEU A 71 0.72 1.50 -9.65
CA LEU A 71 0.42 2.22 -8.40
C LEU A 71 0.81 3.69 -8.49
N GLU A 72 1.91 4.00 -9.16
CA GLU A 72 2.41 5.36 -9.27
C GLU A 72 1.46 6.22 -10.10
N GLU A 73 1.00 5.69 -11.25
CA GLU A 73 -0.02 6.32 -12.08
C GLU A 73 -1.34 6.51 -11.30
N ALA A 74 -1.79 5.48 -10.57
CA ALA A 74 -3.01 5.54 -9.78
C ALA A 74 -2.95 6.62 -8.68
N VAL A 75 -1.82 6.71 -7.99
CA VAL A 75 -1.59 7.72 -6.95
C VAL A 75 -1.50 9.12 -7.55
N GLN A 76 -0.73 9.32 -8.62
CA GLN A 76 -0.60 10.63 -9.28
C GLN A 76 -1.95 11.14 -9.81
N THR A 77 -2.74 10.24 -10.42
CA THR A 77 -4.07 10.58 -10.93
C THR A 77 -5.01 11.00 -9.80
N LYS A 78 -4.98 10.29 -8.66
CA LYS A 78 -5.85 10.57 -7.52
C LYS A 78 -5.38 11.75 -6.67
N TYR A 79 -4.08 11.94 -6.54
CA TYR A 79 -3.44 12.93 -5.67
C TYR A 79 -2.34 13.70 -6.43
N PRO A 80 -2.71 14.59 -7.38
CA PRO A 80 -1.75 15.34 -8.20
C PRO A 80 -1.15 16.54 -7.44
N GLY A 81 -0.71 16.35 -6.20
CA GLY A 81 -0.15 17.40 -5.34
C GLY A 81 -1.17 18.29 -4.63
N LYS A 82 -2.47 17.93 -4.66
CA LYS A 82 -3.57 18.63 -4.00
C LYS A 82 -4.66 17.66 -3.56
N CYS A 83 -5.44 18.03 -2.55
CA CYS A 83 -6.56 17.21 -2.11
C CYS A 83 -7.58 17.03 -3.27
N PRO A 84 -7.97 15.80 -3.63
CA PRO A 84 -8.90 15.56 -4.73
C PRO A 84 -10.32 16.09 -4.47
N ARG A 85 -10.66 16.41 -3.22
CA ARG A 85 -11.98 16.91 -2.84
C ARG A 85 -12.06 18.44 -2.84
N CYS A 86 -11.09 19.11 -2.22
CA CYS A 86 -11.11 20.57 -2.07
C CYS A 86 -10.08 21.30 -2.95
N ASN A 87 -9.24 20.59 -3.70
CA ASN A 87 -8.24 21.15 -4.61
C ASN A 87 -7.18 22.05 -3.93
N ASN A 88 -7.07 22.02 -2.61
CA ASN A 88 -6.09 22.78 -1.83
C ASN A 88 -4.93 21.87 -1.34
N ASN A 89 -3.77 22.49 -1.11
CA ASN A 89 -2.62 21.92 -0.40
C ASN A 89 -2.04 23.02 0.53
N PRO A 90 -2.20 22.94 1.87
CA PRO A 90 -2.80 21.84 2.63
C PRO A 90 -4.32 21.71 2.43
N CYS A 91 -4.86 20.52 2.71
CA CYS A 91 -6.29 20.22 2.62
C CYS A 91 -7.11 21.11 3.58
N LYS A 92 -8.31 21.55 3.14
CA LYS A 92 -9.28 22.35 3.92
C LYS A 92 -10.63 21.65 4.11
N CYS A 93 -10.73 20.35 3.81
CA CYS A 93 -11.96 19.60 4.07
C CYS A 93 -12.25 19.59 5.57
N GLN A 94 -13.54 19.64 5.93
CA GLN A 94 -13.94 19.41 7.32
C GLN A 94 -13.54 18.00 7.75
N PHE A 95 -13.02 17.89 8.97
CA PHE A 95 -12.66 16.61 9.56
C PHE A 95 -13.93 15.86 9.93
N THR A 96 -14.17 14.72 9.29
CA THR A 96 -15.23 13.76 9.64
C THR A 96 -14.55 12.42 9.89
N PHE A 97 -14.75 11.87 11.09
CA PHE A 97 -14.28 10.54 11.47
C PHE A 97 -15.21 9.48 10.89
#